data_AF-A0A6L4ABI1-F1
#
_entry.id   AF-A0A6L4ABI1-F1
#
_cell.length_a   1.000
_cell.length_b   1.000
_cell.length_c   1.000
_cell.angle_alpha   90.00
_cell.angle_beta   90.00
_cell.angle_gamma   90.00
#
_symmetry.space_group_name_H-M   'P 1'
#
loop_
_entity.id
_entity.type
_entity.pdbx_description
1 polymer ?
#
loop_
_entity_poly.entity_id
_entity_poly.type
_entity_poly.pdbx_seq_one_letter_code
_entity_poly.pdbx_strand_id
1 'polypeptide(L)'
;MNLNLPILHELSTCKSILIAGAGGGFDVFSGLPIYFELERRGLNVHLANLSFSDIAGLNDGEQLTDTLVGVSADLEIFTDYFPEYYLSQWFLEERNEYLTIWCFEKTGARPLIKNYRVLVEHLGIDAILLVDGGIDSLMFGDEPEPGTMLEDSLSILAVDELRTLKFRGLACLGLGIEHEVGYAHLFENIAQLTKD
;
A
#
# COMPACT_ATOMS: atom_id res chain seq x y z
N MET A 1 16.58 1.00 12.87
CA MET A 1 15.65 1.29 13.99
C MET A 1 15.02 -0.03 14.40
N ASN A 2 14.65 -0.25 15.68
CA ASN A 2 13.88 -1.43 16.06
C ASN A 2 12.46 -0.96 16.37
N LEU A 3 11.52 -1.16 15.44
CA LEU A 3 10.13 -0.74 15.64
C LEU A 3 9.42 -1.72 16.59
N ASN A 4 8.59 -1.16 17.45
CA ASN A 4 7.73 -1.92 18.37
C ASN A 4 6.26 -1.68 17.99
N LEU A 5 5.86 -2.22 16.83
CA LEU A 5 4.48 -2.09 16.35
C LEU A 5 3.64 -3.24 16.92
N PRO A 6 2.37 -2.99 17.30
CA PRO A 6 1.49 -4.01 17.85
C PRO A 6 1.24 -5.16 16.87
N ILE A 7 1.29 -4.89 15.56
CA ILE A 7 1.04 -5.85 14.47
C ILE A 7 2.20 -6.83 14.20
N LEU A 8 3.37 -6.64 14.82
CA LEU A 8 4.56 -7.42 14.50
C LEU A 8 4.41 -8.90 14.87
N HIS A 9 3.64 -9.19 15.93
CA HIS A 9 3.41 -10.56 16.34
C HIS A 9 2.56 -11.31 15.31
N GLU A 10 1.46 -10.71 14.85
CA GLU A 10 0.56 -11.26 13.83
C GLU A 10 1.32 -11.47 12.51
N LEU A 11 2.05 -10.45 12.05
CA LEU A 11 2.84 -10.52 10.82
C LEU A 11 3.95 -11.58 10.89
N SER A 12 4.54 -11.84 12.07
CA SER A 12 5.59 -12.86 12.22
C SER A 12 5.12 -14.30 11.95
N THR A 13 3.81 -14.55 11.94
CA THR A 13 3.21 -15.85 11.60
C THR A 13 2.96 -16.03 10.10
N CYS A 14 3.16 -14.96 9.33
CA CYS A 14 2.96 -14.90 7.88
C CYS A 14 4.27 -15.19 7.14
N LYS A 15 4.16 -15.67 5.90
CA LYS A 15 5.31 -16.10 5.09
C LYS A 15 5.67 -15.10 4.01
N SER A 16 4.68 -14.41 3.44
CA SER A 16 4.85 -13.51 2.31
C SER A 16 3.91 -12.33 2.52
N ILE A 17 4.48 -11.15 2.79
CA ILE A 17 3.77 -9.96 3.24
C ILE A 17 3.80 -8.93 2.13
N LEU A 18 2.66 -8.39 1.75
CA LEU A 18 2.59 -7.21 0.88
C LEU A 18 2.38 -5.97 1.73
N ILE A 19 3.24 -4.97 1.57
CA ILE A 19 3.00 -3.61 2.02
C ILE A 19 2.53 -2.82 0.80
N ALA A 20 1.32 -2.28 0.85
CA ALA A 20 0.72 -1.56 -0.26
C ALA A 20 0.27 -0.17 0.18
N GLY A 21 0.66 0.87 -0.54
CA GLY A 21 0.08 2.20 -0.33
C GLY A 21 -1.40 2.21 -0.73
N ALA A 22 -2.25 2.72 0.16
CA ALA A 22 -3.71 2.67 0.06
C ALA A 22 -4.25 3.82 -0.79
N GLY A 23 -3.72 5.03 -0.60
CA GLY A 23 -4.02 6.21 -1.39
C GLY A 23 -3.27 6.19 -2.71
N GLY A 24 -3.80 6.91 -3.70
CA GLY A 24 -3.19 7.07 -5.04
C GLY A 24 -1.96 7.99 -5.02
N GLY A 25 -1.20 7.91 -3.93
CA GLY A 25 -0.30 8.88 -3.33
C GLY A 25 1.14 8.38 -3.19
N PHE A 26 1.85 8.91 -2.21
CA PHE A 26 3.19 8.48 -1.81
C PHE A 26 3.18 7.45 -0.66
N ASP A 27 2.06 6.80 -0.39
CA ASP A 27 1.88 6.03 0.84
C ASP A 27 2.83 4.84 0.96
N VAL A 28 3.22 4.24 -0.17
CA VAL A 28 4.26 3.21 -0.20
C VAL A 28 5.57 3.67 0.47
N PHE A 29 5.92 4.96 0.37
CA PHE A 29 7.12 5.52 1.01
C PHE A 29 6.97 5.60 2.52
N SER A 30 5.77 5.96 3.00
CA SER A 30 5.44 5.94 4.43
C SER A 30 5.54 4.52 5.01
N GLY A 31 5.35 3.49 4.19
CA GLY A 31 5.50 2.08 4.55
C GLY A 31 6.95 1.58 4.66
N LEU A 32 7.94 2.30 4.12
CA LEU A 32 9.33 1.84 4.06
C LEU A 32 9.96 1.52 5.43
N PRO A 33 9.74 2.30 6.51
CA PRO A 33 10.24 1.92 7.85
C PRO A 33 9.72 0.56 8.32
N ILE A 34 8.47 0.23 8.00
CA ILE A 34 7.87 -1.08 8.33
C ILE A 34 8.47 -2.16 7.44
N TYR A 35 8.61 -1.90 6.13
CA TYR A 35 9.27 -2.80 5.18
C TYR A 35 10.65 -3.23 5.68
N PHE A 36 11.51 -2.26 6.01
CA PHE A 36 12.87 -2.55 6.48
C PHE A 36 12.90 -3.29 7.82
N GLU A 37 11.95 -3.03 8.72
CA GLU A 37 11.88 -3.76 9.98
C GLU A 37 11.48 -5.23 9.77
N LEU A 38 10.53 -5.50 8.88
CA LEU A 38 10.10 -6.86 8.55
C LEU A 38 11.19 -7.62 7.78
N GLU A 39 11.85 -6.98 6.81
CA GLU A 39 13.01 -7.51 6.10
C GLU A 39 14.13 -7.89 7.07
N ARG A 40 14.49 -6.99 8.00
CA ARG A 40 15.52 -7.24 9.03
C ARG A 40 15.17 -8.43 9.93
N ARG A 41 13.89 -8.79 10.06
CA ARG A 41 13.42 -9.97 10.79
C ARG A 41 13.43 -11.25 9.94
N GLY A 42 13.86 -11.17 8.69
CA GLY A 42 13.95 -12.30 7.75
C GLY A 42 12.63 -12.69 7.11
N LEU A 43 11.63 -11.79 7.11
CA LEU A 43 10.35 -12.02 6.45
C LEU A 43 10.45 -11.69 4.96
N ASN A 44 9.69 -12.40 4.12
CA ASN A 44 9.56 -12.08 2.70
C ASN A 44 8.55 -10.94 2.55
N VAL A 45 8.99 -9.77 2.08
CA VAL A 45 8.18 -8.56 2.00
C VAL A 45 8.20 -8.01 0.59
N HIS A 46 7.03 -7.70 0.06
CA HIS A 46 6.80 -7.11 -1.26
C HIS A 46 6.25 -5.70 -1.11
N LEU A 47 6.51 -4.85 -2.10
CA LEU A 47 5.98 -3.49 -2.17
C LEU A 47 4.97 -3.35 -3.31
N ALA A 48 3.89 -2.65 -3.02
CA ALA A 48 2.91 -2.22 -4.00
C ALA A 48 2.43 -0.79 -3.71
N ASN A 49 1.80 -0.18 -4.70
CA ASN A 49 1.12 1.09 -4.53
C ASN A 49 -0.13 1.13 -5.42
N LEU A 50 -1.21 1.74 -4.94
CA LEU A 50 -2.18 2.32 -5.85
C LEU A 50 -1.46 3.47 -6.57
N SER A 51 -1.07 3.20 -7.82
CA SER A 51 -0.02 3.96 -8.51
C SER A 51 -0.35 5.44 -8.51
N PHE A 52 0.62 6.27 -8.12
CA PHE A 52 0.45 7.73 -8.24
C PHE A 52 0.40 8.12 -9.71
N SER A 53 1.38 7.61 -10.46
CA SER A 53 1.54 7.88 -11.87
C SER A 53 0.46 7.18 -12.68
N ASP A 54 0.05 7.82 -13.76
CA ASP A 54 -0.80 7.18 -14.76
C ASP A 54 0.00 6.11 -15.48
N ILE A 55 -0.37 4.85 -15.22
CA ILE A 55 0.25 3.67 -15.82
C ILE A 55 -0.62 3.10 -16.94
N ALA A 56 -1.71 3.77 -17.33
CA ALA A 56 -2.57 3.32 -18.41
C ALA A 56 -1.77 3.22 -19.71
N GLY A 57 -1.70 2.02 -20.28
CA GLY A 57 -0.93 1.76 -21.51
C GLY A 57 0.59 1.68 -21.31
N LEU A 58 1.09 1.64 -20.08
CA LEU A 58 2.46 1.24 -19.79
C LEU A 58 2.61 -0.26 -20.12
N ASN A 59 3.36 -0.57 -21.16
CA ASN A 59 3.60 -1.95 -21.62
C ASN A 59 4.95 -2.50 -21.17
N ASP A 60 5.86 -1.63 -20.70
CA ASP A 60 7.13 -2.02 -20.12
C ASP A 60 6.91 -2.53 -18.68
N GLY A 61 7.72 -3.50 -18.24
CA GLY A 61 7.56 -4.16 -16.94
C GLY A 61 6.80 -5.49 -17.00
N GLU A 62 6.65 -6.10 -15.83
CA GLU A 62 5.97 -7.40 -15.70
C GLU A 62 4.45 -7.21 -15.60
N GLN A 63 3.75 -7.49 -16.70
CA GLN A 63 2.29 -7.35 -16.76
C GLN A 63 1.58 -8.57 -16.16
N LEU A 64 0.85 -8.37 -15.06
CA LEU A 64 -0.01 -9.42 -14.49
C LEU A 64 -1.47 -9.29 -14.95
N THR A 65 -1.94 -8.07 -15.16
CA THR A 65 -3.25 -7.76 -15.78
C THR A 65 -3.12 -6.47 -16.59
N ASP A 66 -4.17 -6.11 -17.34
CA ASP A 66 -4.23 -4.83 -18.08
C ASP A 66 -4.07 -3.59 -17.18
N THR A 67 -4.22 -3.74 -15.85
CA THR A 67 -4.23 -2.65 -14.88
C THR A 67 -3.35 -2.94 -13.65
N LEU A 68 -2.40 -3.87 -13.77
CA LEU A 68 -1.40 -4.23 -12.76
C LEU A 68 -0.07 -4.60 -13.43
N VAL A 69 0.96 -3.83 -13.09
CA VAL A 69 2.32 -3.97 -13.64
C VAL A 69 3.36 -3.98 -12.53
N GLY A 70 4.37 -4.84 -12.67
CA GLY A 70 5.58 -4.84 -11.87
C GLY A 70 6.64 -3.94 -12.49
N VAL A 71 7.12 -2.97 -11.72
CA VAL A 71 8.10 -1.96 -12.12
C VAL A 71 9.42 -2.20 -11.39
N SER A 72 10.51 -2.18 -12.15
CA SER A 72 11.87 -2.44 -11.65
C SER A 72 12.88 -1.47 -12.27
N ALA A 73 14.08 -1.44 -11.70
CA ALA A 73 15.11 -0.44 -12.01
C ALA A 73 15.70 -0.53 -13.44
N ASP A 74 15.45 -1.63 -14.15
CA ASP A 74 15.93 -1.88 -15.52
C ASP A 74 14.98 -1.40 -16.62
N LEU A 75 13.80 -0.88 -16.25
CA LEU A 75 12.86 -0.33 -17.22
C LEU A 75 13.34 1.02 -17.77
N GLU A 76 13.33 1.16 -19.10
CA GLU A 76 13.66 2.42 -19.76
C GLU A 76 12.43 3.35 -19.81
N ILE A 77 12.04 3.90 -18.65
CA ILE A 77 10.87 4.79 -18.56
C ILE A 77 11.27 6.25 -18.75
N PHE A 78 10.71 6.90 -19.77
CA PHE A 78 10.94 8.31 -20.09
C PHE A 78 9.84 9.21 -19.51
N THR A 79 9.69 9.22 -18.19
CA THR A 79 8.77 10.16 -17.50
C THR A 79 9.45 10.84 -16.32
N ASP A 80 9.17 12.12 -16.16
CA ASP A 80 9.70 12.92 -15.06
C ASP A 80 9.03 12.59 -13.71
N TYR A 81 7.93 11.82 -13.74
CA TYR A 81 7.14 11.52 -12.55
C TYR A 81 6.68 10.07 -12.50
N PHE A 82 7.46 9.22 -11.82
CA PHE A 82 7.11 7.83 -11.51
C PHE A 82 7.79 7.39 -10.21
N PRO A 83 7.24 7.78 -9.05
CA PRO A 83 7.92 7.59 -7.78
C PRO A 83 8.17 6.11 -7.45
N GLU A 84 7.28 5.20 -7.85
CA GLU A 84 7.48 3.75 -7.71
C GLU A 84 8.68 3.26 -8.52
N TYR A 85 8.85 3.72 -9.76
CA TYR A 85 10.04 3.43 -10.56
C TYR A 85 11.31 3.97 -9.90
N TYR A 86 11.31 5.24 -9.49
CA TYR A 86 12.47 5.84 -8.81
C TYR A 86 12.80 5.15 -7.48
N LEU A 87 11.80 4.64 -6.76
CA LEU A 87 12.02 3.84 -5.57
C LEU A 87 12.72 2.52 -5.92
N SER A 88 12.32 1.84 -7.00
CA SER A 88 13.02 0.63 -7.46
C SER A 88 14.48 0.91 -7.86
N GLN A 89 14.76 2.05 -8.50
CA GLN A 89 16.12 2.48 -8.82
C GLN A 89 16.93 2.74 -7.56
N TRP A 90 16.36 3.44 -6.58
CA TRP A 90 17.01 3.70 -5.30
C TRP A 90 17.39 2.42 -4.57
N PHE A 91 16.53 1.39 -4.58
CA PHE A 91 16.86 0.07 -4.02
C PHE A 91 18.08 -0.55 -4.71
N LEU A 92 18.16 -0.47 -6.04
CA LEU A 92 19.31 -0.98 -6.78
C LEU A 92 20.59 -0.19 -6.47
N GLU A 93 20.53 1.15 -6.52
CA GLU A 93 21.70 2.02 -6.38
C GLU A 93 22.26 2.05 -4.96
N GLU A 94 21.40 2.17 -3.95
CA GLU A 94 21.82 2.35 -2.56
C GLU A 94 21.96 1.05 -1.79
N ARG A 95 21.27 -0.02 -2.23
CA ARG A 95 21.24 -1.30 -1.52
C ARG A 95 21.74 -2.48 -2.34
N ASN A 96 21.98 -2.29 -3.65
CA ASN A 96 22.32 -3.38 -4.57
C ASN A 96 21.26 -4.51 -4.52
N GLU A 97 20.00 -4.12 -4.38
CA GLU A 97 18.84 -5.00 -4.31
C GLU A 97 17.96 -4.74 -5.53
N TYR A 98 17.73 -5.78 -6.33
CA TYR A 98 16.78 -5.72 -7.43
C TYR A 98 15.39 -6.02 -6.88
N LEU A 99 14.52 -5.01 -6.90
CA LEU A 99 13.19 -5.07 -6.31
C LEU A 99 12.12 -4.65 -7.32
N THR A 100 11.08 -5.47 -7.45
CA THR A 100 9.86 -5.13 -8.19
C THR A 100 8.88 -4.41 -7.28
N ILE A 101 8.39 -3.25 -7.72
CA ILE A 101 7.28 -2.53 -7.08
C ILE A 101 6.03 -2.73 -7.94
N TRP A 102 4.97 -3.22 -7.32
CA TRP A 102 3.72 -3.53 -8.01
C TRP A 102 2.80 -2.33 -8.04
N CYS A 103 2.50 -1.84 -9.24
CA CYS A 103 1.70 -0.64 -9.46
C CYS A 103 0.30 -1.02 -9.91
N PHE A 104 -0.72 -0.67 -9.12
CA PHE A 104 -2.12 -0.80 -9.52
C PHE A 104 -2.59 0.47 -10.24
N GLU A 105 -3.27 0.34 -11.38
CA GLU A 105 -3.89 1.49 -12.04
C GLU A 105 -5.08 1.98 -11.18
N LYS A 106 -5.32 3.29 -11.19
CA LYS A 106 -6.47 3.92 -10.52
C LYS A 106 -7.78 3.50 -11.21
N THR A 107 -8.34 2.42 -10.71
CA THR A 107 -9.56 1.78 -11.23
C THR A 107 -10.65 1.74 -10.16
N GLY A 108 -11.84 1.25 -10.51
CA GLY A 108 -12.89 0.97 -9.53
C GLY A 108 -12.61 -0.31 -8.71
N ALA A 109 -13.44 -0.55 -7.69
CA ALA A 109 -13.25 -1.63 -6.73
C ALA A 109 -13.13 -3.03 -7.38
N ARG A 110 -13.96 -3.34 -8.38
CA ARG A 110 -14.00 -4.68 -9.00
C ARG A 110 -12.69 -5.04 -9.72
N PRO A 111 -12.16 -4.20 -10.63
CA PRO A 111 -10.82 -4.40 -11.19
C PRO A 111 -9.73 -4.48 -10.12
N LEU A 112 -9.75 -3.59 -9.13
CA LEU A 112 -8.74 -3.57 -8.07
C LEU A 112 -8.73 -4.87 -7.25
N ILE A 113 -9.91 -5.38 -6.85
CA ILE A 113 -10.05 -6.69 -6.19
C ILE A 113 -9.43 -7.81 -7.05
N LYS A 114 -9.69 -7.80 -8.36
CA LYS A 114 -9.13 -8.79 -9.29
C LYS A 114 -7.59 -8.71 -9.32
N ASN A 115 -7.04 -7.51 -9.38
CA ASN A 115 -5.59 -7.30 -9.40
C ASN A 115 -4.93 -7.77 -8.10
N TYR A 116 -5.49 -7.43 -6.95
CA TYR A 116 -4.99 -7.96 -5.68
C TYR A 116 -5.05 -9.50 -5.62
N ARG A 117 -6.12 -10.13 -6.11
CA ARG A 117 -6.21 -11.61 -6.17
C ARG A 117 -5.09 -12.20 -7.04
N VAL A 118 -4.87 -11.64 -8.23
CA VAL A 118 -3.80 -12.09 -9.14
C VAL A 118 -2.44 -11.91 -8.49
N LEU A 119 -2.18 -10.76 -7.86
CA LEU A 119 -0.92 -10.50 -7.18
C LEU A 119 -0.68 -11.44 -6.00
N VAL A 120 -1.72 -11.70 -5.20
CA VAL A 120 -1.69 -12.65 -4.08
C VAL A 120 -1.31 -14.05 -4.56
N GLU A 121 -1.91 -14.51 -5.65
CA GLU A 121 -1.57 -15.81 -6.24
C GLU A 121 -0.15 -15.83 -6.80
N HIS A 122 0.26 -14.79 -7.52
CA HIS A 122 1.58 -14.68 -8.14
C HIS A 122 2.73 -14.70 -7.12
N LEU A 123 2.60 -13.95 -6.02
CA LEU A 123 3.63 -13.81 -4.98
C LEU A 123 3.45 -14.74 -3.78
N GLY A 124 2.38 -15.55 -3.78
CA GLY A 124 2.00 -16.39 -2.65
C GLY A 124 1.79 -15.61 -1.34
N ILE A 125 1.21 -14.41 -1.44
CA ILE A 125 0.97 -13.52 -0.29
C ILE A 125 -0.03 -14.16 0.68
N ASP A 126 0.30 -14.15 1.97
CA ASP A 126 -0.62 -14.56 3.04
C ASP A 126 -0.95 -13.45 4.04
N ALA A 127 -0.36 -12.26 3.87
CA ALA A 127 -0.66 -11.06 4.64
C ALA A 127 -0.56 -9.79 3.81
N ILE A 128 -1.52 -8.87 3.98
CA ILE A 128 -1.45 -7.53 3.39
C ILE A 128 -1.54 -6.48 4.50
N LEU A 129 -0.62 -5.52 4.47
CA LEU A 129 -0.69 -4.29 5.24
C LEU A 129 -0.85 -3.12 4.27
N LEU A 130 -2.05 -2.54 4.24
CA LEU A 130 -2.27 -1.24 3.63
C LEU A 130 -1.59 -0.17 4.47
N VAL A 131 -1.00 0.82 3.81
CA VAL A 131 -0.41 1.98 4.45
C VAL A 131 -1.08 3.21 3.90
N ASP A 132 -1.52 4.07 4.82
CA ASP A 132 -1.96 5.43 4.54
C ASP A 132 -0.92 6.37 5.17
N GLY A 133 -0.34 7.23 4.34
CA GLY A 133 0.64 8.23 4.78
C GLY A 133 0.04 9.31 5.67
N GLY A 134 -1.28 9.48 5.65
CA GLY A 134 -2.08 10.39 6.46
C GLY A 134 -3.02 9.64 7.40
N ILE A 135 -4.27 10.10 7.48
CA ILE A 135 -5.32 9.59 8.38
C ILE A 135 -6.74 9.68 7.79
N ASP A 136 -6.93 10.13 6.56
CA ASP A 136 -8.25 10.32 5.94
C ASP A 136 -8.93 8.99 5.59
N SER A 137 -8.17 7.90 5.49
CA SER A 137 -8.68 6.53 5.42
C SER A 137 -9.53 6.09 6.62
N LEU A 138 -9.49 6.84 7.74
CA LEU A 138 -10.29 6.60 8.95
C LEU A 138 -11.61 7.38 8.96
N MET A 139 -11.87 8.19 7.95
CA MET A 139 -13.12 8.95 7.82
C MET A 139 -14.24 8.03 7.32
N PHE A 140 -15.50 8.39 7.57
CA PHE A 140 -16.68 7.62 7.13
C PHE A 140 -17.40 8.26 5.94
N GLY A 141 -17.13 9.53 5.68
CA GLY A 141 -17.62 10.29 4.52
C GLY A 141 -18.86 11.14 4.81
N ASP A 142 -19.36 11.15 6.04
CA ASP A 142 -20.42 12.04 6.51
C ASP A 142 -19.90 13.25 7.32
N GLU A 143 -18.57 13.36 7.47
CA GLU A 143 -17.90 14.47 8.12
C GLU A 143 -17.82 15.71 7.19
N PRO A 144 -17.73 16.93 7.75
CA PRO A 144 -17.69 18.16 6.95
C PRO A 144 -16.49 18.28 6.01
N GLU A 145 -15.35 17.71 6.40
CA GLU A 145 -14.08 17.79 5.68
C GLU A 145 -13.35 16.44 5.80
N PRO A 146 -13.68 15.46 4.94
CA PRO A 146 -13.26 14.07 5.14
C PRO A 146 -11.93 13.71 4.46
N GLY A 147 -11.27 14.64 3.77
CA GLY A 147 -10.03 14.36 3.02
C GLY A 147 -10.25 13.61 1.70
N THR A 148 -9.23 12.88 1.24
CA THR A 148 -9.18 12.18 -0.06
C THR A 148 -9.52 10.69 0.10
N MET A 149 -10.69 10.41 0.64
CA MET A 149 -11.04 9.03 1.04
C MET A 149 -11.24 8.01 -0.09
N LEU A 150 -11.42 8.46 -1.35
CA LEU A 150 -11.94 7.58 -2.40
C LEU A 150 -10.96 6.44 -2.70
N GLU A 151 -9.70 6.78 -2.94
CA GLU A 151 -8.61 5.86 -3.19
C GLU A 151 -8.43 4.88 -2.01
N ASP A 152 -8.36 5.40 -0.78
CA ASP A 152 -8.23 4.58 0.43
C ASP A 152 -9.40 3.63 0.62
N SER A 153 -10.63 4.11 0.43
CA SER A 153 -11.84 3.28 0.53
C SER A 153 -11.84 2.16 -0.51
N LEU A 154 -11.35 2.41 -1.73
CA LEU A 154 -11.21 1.40 -2.77
C LEU A 154 -10.18 0.34 -2.38
N SER A 155 -9.02 0.75 -1.87
CA SER A 155 -7.96 -0.14 -1.40
C SER A 155 -8.40 -0.98 -0.20
N ILE A 156 -9.04 -0.37 0.79
CA ILE A 156 -9.61 -1.05 1.98
C ILE A 156 -10.63 -2.09 1.54
N LEU A 157 -11.61 -1.70 0.71
CA LEU A 157 -12.62 -2.62 0.19
C LEU A 157 -11.97 -3.77 -0.60
N ALA A 158 -10.97 -3.47 -1.43
CA ALA A 158 -10.32 -4.47 -2.24
C ALA A 158 -9.58 -5.53 -1.41
N VAL A 159 -8.88 -5.09 -0.38
CA VAL A 159 -8.16 -5.99 0.54
C VAL A 159 -9.14 -6.73 1.46
N ASP A 160 -10.19 -6.08 1.96
CA ASP A 160 -11.19 -6.71 2.84
C ASP A 160 -11.87 -7.93 2.20
N GLU A 161 -12.06 -7.91 0.88
CA GLU A 161 -12.60 -9.02 0.09
C GLU A 161 -11.66 -10.23 -0.02
N LEU A 162 -10.39 -10.12 0.36
CA LEU A 162 -9.39 -11.20 0.31
C LEU A 162 -9.44 -12.06 1.58
N ARG A 163 -10.63 -12.64 1.86
CA ARG A 163 -10.97 -13.34 3.10
C ARG A 163 -10.04 -14.52 3.46
N THR A 164 -9.32 -15.06 2.49
CA THR A 164 -8.40 -16.19 2.66
C THR A 164 -7.04 -15.83 3.27
N LEU A 165 -6.67 -14.54 3.27
CA LEU A 165 -5.43 -14.07 3.89
C LEU A 165 -5.48 -14.23 5.41
N LYS A 166 -4.33 -14.55 6.00
CA LYS A 166 -4.18 -14.68 7.46
C LYS A 166 -4.23 -13.32 8.16
N PHE A 167 -3.71 -12.29 7.50
CA PHE A 167 -3.69 -10.93 8.00
C PHE A 167 -4.08 -9.94 6.91
N ARG A 168 -4.93 -8.98 7.29
CA ARG A 168 -5.30 -7.81 6.51
C ARG A 168 -5.35 -6.65 7.50
N GLY A 169 -4.62 -5.59 7.24
CA GLY A 169 -4.59 -4.43 8.13
C GLY A 169 -4.38 -3.13 7.36
N LEU A 170 -4.66 -2.03 8.03
CA LEU A 170 -4.40 -0.67 7.59
C LEU A 170 -3.53 0.02 8.65
N ALA A 171 -2.48 0.70 8.22
CA ALA A 171 -1.63 1.53 9.06
C ALA A 171 -1.72 2.98 8.60
N CYS A 172 -2.36 3.83 9.40
CA CYS A 172 -2.43 5.27 9.19
C CYS A 172 -1.27 5.93 9.96
N LEU A 173 -0.29 6.48 9.25
CA LEU A 173 1.01 6.85 9.83
C LEU A 173 1.20 8.35 10.04
N GLY A 174 0.33 9.20 9.49
CA GLY A 174 0.54 10.64 9.39
C GLY A 174 -0.40 11.51 10.20
N LEU A 175 -0.69 11.16 11.45
CA LEU A 175 -1.45 12.07 12.32
C LEU A 175 -0.72 13.41 12.45
N GLY A 176 -1.31 14.49 11.94
CA GLY A 176 -0.64 15.79 11.85
C GLY A 176 -0.48 16.34 10.44
N ILE A 177 -0.53 15.48 9.41
CA ILE A 177 -0.18 15.83 8.03
C ILE A 177 -1.38 16.42 7.27
N GLU A 178 -2.56 15.87 7.46
CA GLU A 178 -3.77 16.31 6.77
C GLU A 178 -4.43 17.47 7.51
N HIS A 179 -4.34 18.65 6.91
CA HIS A 179 -4.93 19.86 7.47
C HIS A 179 -6.43 19.97 7.25
N GLU A 180 -6.97 19.21 6.29
CA GLU A 180 -8.39 19.24 5.93
C GLU A 180 -9.21 18.31 6.82
N VAL A 181 -8.60 17.38 7.55
CA VAL A 181 -9.36 16.44 8.39
C VAL A 181 -9.66 17.04 9.77
N GLY A 182 -10.95 17.11 10.11
CA GLY A 182 -11.40 17.52 11.43
C GLY A 182 -11.03 16.51 12.52
N TYR A 183 -10.01 16.80 13.34
CA TYR A 183 -9.51 15.85 14.36
C TYR A 183 -10.54 15.43 15.42
N ALA A 184 -11.54 16.27 15.71
CA ALA A 184 -12.63 15.85 16.59
C ALA A 184 -13.36 14.63 16.04
N HIS A 185 -13.70 14.66 14.75
CA HIS A 185 -14.37 13.55 14.07
C HIS A 185 -13.44 12.35 13.87
N LEU A 186 -12.16 12.59 13.55
CA LEU A 186 -11.15 11.53 13.52
C LEU A 186 -11.12 10.73 14.84
N PHE A 187 -11.07 11.41 15.98
CA PHE A 187 -11.03 10.74 17.28
C PHE A 187 -12.35 10.05 17.63
N GLU A 188 -13.50 10.59 17.20
CA GLU A 188 -14.80 9.92 17.31
C GLU A 188 -14.82 8.62 16.49
N ASN A 189 -14.30 8.65 15.27
CA ASN A 189 -14.21 7.48 14.38
C ASN A 189 -13.27 6.43 14.93
N ILE A 190 -12.08 6.82 15.38
CA ILE A 190 -11.15 5.90 16.07
C ILE A 190 -11.86 5.25 17.25
N ALA A 191 -12.52 6.06 18.11
CA ALA A 191 -13.25 5.53 19.26
C ALA A 191 -14.37 4.56 18.85
N GLN A 192 -15.03 4.78 17.71
CA GLN A 192 -16.03 3.87 17.18
C GLN A 192 -15.44 2.58 16.60
N LEU A 193 -14.36 2.68 15.83
CA LEU A 193 -13.65 1.54 15.23
C LEU A 193 -13.01 0.63 16.28
N THR A 194 -12.65 1.18 17.44
CA THR A 194 -12.06 0.42 18.56
C THR A 194 -13.09 -0.10 19.58
N LYS A 195 -14.39 0.07 19.35
CA LYS A 195 -15.41 -0.55 20.21
C LYS A 195 -15.51 -2.04 19.88
N ASP A 196 -15.37 -2.85 20.93
CA ASP A 196 -15.56 -4.31 20.89
C ASP A 196 -16.96 -4.73 20.39
#